data_AF-A0A2D6WZT1-F1
#
_entry.id   AF-A0A2D6WZT1-F1
#
_cell.length_a   1.000
_cell.length_b   1.000
_cell.length_c   1.000
_cell.angle_alpha   90.00
_cell.angle_beta   90.00
_cell.angle_gamma   90.00
#
_symmetry.space_group_name_H-M   'P 1'
#
loop_
_entity.id
_entity.type
_entity.pdbx_description
1 polymer ?
#
loop_
_entity_poly.entity_id
_entity_poly.type
_entity_poly.pdbx_seq_one_letter_code
_entity_poly.pdbx_strand_id
1 'polypeptide(L)'
;RVITQGCVVNVAAHCSNPAGNASQSACSALTPPGTWIPATYHFDPTSVNVEVACAYNRVQQFLTATGATVSVGSATNMQANMAILYTLLLNLLSDSYGTKYIDPNEPSGADDYTEAGRSDVSFRKETQDMKKAIDDLIVAHGTYKSTISGHTWTGYFYRNTGTNGKTYLQCITGSTAGSDGVKSVNAEITTYRNTVKYRIREISNRIGYLNGKDTSSGGQAVSSEGGDVTVGAAGSGFTGYSFNGGNGYANTIYSHANFLAGKKIKLLEKILTAIADVDTIYDQITSKRSEYYEYNQ
;
A
#
# COMPACT_ATOMS: atom_id res chain seq x y z
N ARG A 1 -0.26 11.05 -22.76
CA ARG A 1 0.65 12.17 -23.10
C ARG A 1 1.60 12.33 -21.93
N VAL A 2 2.88 11.97 -22.12
CA VAL A 2 3.98 12.22 -21.17
C VAL A 2 4.51 13.61 -21.50
N ILE A 3 4.79 14.44 -20.49
CA ILE A 3 5.21 15.83 -20.69
C ILE A 3 6.74 15.86 -20.76
N THR A 4 7.29 16.54 -21.76
CA THR A 4 8.70 16.50 -22.17
C THR A 4 9.56 17.63 -21.62
N GLN A 5 9.15 18.28 -20.53
CA GLN A 5 10.00 19.30 -19.87
C GLN A 5 11.01 18.61 -18.94
N GLY A 6 12.26 19.09 -18.97
CA GLY A 6 13.36 18.54 -18.16
C GLY A 6 13.16 18.81 -16.66
N CYS A 7 13.57 17.85 -15.83
CA CYS A 7 13.48 17.93 -14.37
C CYS A 7 14.68 18.65 -13.75
N VAL A 8 14.51 19.22 -12.54
CA VAL A 8 15.61 19.87 -11.82
C VAL A 8 16.56 18.82 -11.30
N VAL A 9 17.83 18.95 -11.69
CA VAL A 9 18.94 18.14 -11.16
C VAL A 9 19.37 18.75 -9.82
N ASN A 10 19.30 17.99 -8.73
CA ASN A 10 19.71 18.46 -7.40
C ASN A 10 21.24 18.36 -7.23
N VAL A 11 21.84 17.33 -7.82
CA VAL A 11 23.30 17.17 -7.94
C VAL A 11 23.59 16.64 -9.34
N ALA A 12 24.42 17.37 -10.10
CA ALA A 12 24.86 16.93 -11.40
C ALA A 12 25.57 15.57 -11.29
N ALA A 13 25.44 14.74 -12.33
CA ALA A 13 26.22 13.52 -12.39
C ALA A 13 27.70 13.88 -12.32
N HIS A 14 28.44 13.21 -11.44
CA HIS A 14 29.85 13.51 -11.21
C HIS A 14 30.62 12.25 -10.89
N CYS A 15 31.92 12.29 -11.14
CA CYS A 15 32.81 11.26 -10.68
C CYS A 15 33.17 11.52 -9.21
N SER A 16 33.24 10.47 -8.38
CA SER A 16 33.71 10.57 -7.00
C SER A 16 35.16 11.07 -6.90
N ASN A 17 35.90 10.97 -8.01
CA ASN A 17 37.22 11.58 -8.19
C ASN A 17 37.08 12.88 -9.00
N PRO A 18 37.50 14.04 -8.45
CA PRO A 18 37.34 15.36 -9.08
C PRO A 18 38.13 15.54 -10.39
N ALA A 19 38.96 14.56 -10.79
CA ALA A 19 39.70 14.59 -12.05
C ALA A 19 38.89 14.12 -13.28
N GLY A 20 37.69 13.53 -13.10
CA GLY A 20 36.90 12.94 -14.19
C GLY A 20 35.57 13.65 -14.42
N ASN A 21 35.50 14.57 -15.38
CA ASN A 21 34.31 15.44 -15.55
C ASN A 21 33.57 15.26 -16.89
N ALA A 22 33.83 14.18 -17.65
CA ALA A 22 33.33 14.07 -19.03
C ALA A 22 32.33 12.93 -19.30
N SER A 23 32.36 11.80 -18.56
CA SER A 23 31.42 10.68 -18.75
C SER A 23 31.60 9.57 -17.70
N GLN A 24 30.61 8.67 -17.55
CA GLN A 24 30.70 7.47 -16.71
C GLN A 24 31.89 6.58 -17.09
N SER A 25 32.11 6.37 -18.40
CA SER A 25 33.23 5.58 -18.90
C SER A 25 34.58 6.21 -18.56
N ALA A 26 34.70 7.54 -18.63
CA ALA A 26 35.90 8.24 -18.21
C ALA A 26 36.15 8.13 -16.70
N CYS A 27 35.09 8.15 -15.88
CA CYS A 27 35.20 7.98 -14.43
C CYS A 27 35.70 6.58 -14.04
N SER A 28 35.16 5.53 -14.69
CA SER A 28 35.59 4.14 -14.47
C SER A 28 36.99 3.83 -14.99
N ALA A 29 37.53 4.65 -15.90
CA ALA A 29 38.86 4.47 -16.49
C ALA A 29 39.99 5.17 -15.71
N LEU A 30 39.67 5.89 -14.62
CA LEU A 30 40.67 6.55 -13.78
C LEU A 30 41.56 5.54 -13.04
N THR A 31 42.76 5.96 -12.63
CA THR A 31 43.65 5.18 -11.78
C THR A 31 44.08 6.03 -10.58
N PRO A 32 43.56 5.77 -9.36
CA PRO A 32 42.59 4.72 -9.03
C PRO A 32 41.20 4.98 -9.64
N PRO A 33 40.40 3.93 -9.92
CA PRO A 33 39.07 4.08 -10.50
C PRO A 33 38.17 4.94 -9.63
N GLY A 34 37.46 5.89 -10.27
CA GLY A 34 36.42 6.66 -9.61
C GLY A 34 35.09 5.90 -9.64
N THR A 35 34.23 6.18 -8.66
CA THR A 35 32.83 5.74 -8.67
C THR A 35 32.01 6.80 -9.37
N TRP A 36 31.32 6.44 -10.45
CA TRP A 36 30.36 7.34 -11.08
C TRP A 36 29.16 7.52 -10.16
N ILE A 37 28.89 8.76 -9.75
CA ILE A 37 27.71 9.13 -8.98
C ILE A 37 26.72 9.72 -9.97
N PRO A 38 25.62 9.01 -10.28
CA PRO A 38 24.62 9.51 -11.23
C PRO A 38 23.94 10.78 -10.70
N ALA A 39 23.43 11.59 -11.62
CA ALA A 39 22.65 12.77 -11.24
C ALA A 39 21.50 12.36 -10.34
N THR A 40 21.30 13.09 -9.25
CA THR A 40 20.16 12.85 -8.36
C THR A 40 19.08 13.88 -8.65
N TYR A 41 17.90 13.38 -9.03
CA TYR A 41 16.71 14.19 -9.25
C TYR A 41 15.86 14.15 -7.99
N HIS A 42 15.68 15.29 -7.31
CA HIS A 42 14.78 15.41 -6.16
C HIS A 42 13.56 16.24 -6.56
N PHE A 43 12.40 15.87 -6.03
CA PHE A 43 11.20 16.65 -6.23
C PHE A 43 11.26 17.88 -5.32
N ASP A 44 11.48 19.06 -5.88
CA ASP A 44 11.43 20.30 -5.10
C ASP A 44 9.98 20.83 -5.03
N PRO A 45 9.31 20.75 -3.86
CA PRO A 45 7.94 21.25 -3.66
C PRO A 45 7.83 22.78 -3.80
N THR A 46 8.95 23.50 -3.86
CA THR A 46 9.02 24.95 -3.97
C THR A 46 9.40 25.45 -5.36
N SER A 47 9.92 24.59 -6.26
CA SER A 47 10.32 25.02 -7.60
C SER A 47 9.13 25.31 -8.50
N VAL A 48 9.15 26.46 -9.16
CA VAL A 48 8.01 26.93 -9.96
C VAL A 48 8.19 26.48 -11.41
N ASN A 49 7.25 25.67 -11.88
CA ASN A 49 7.11 25.11 -13.24
C ASN A 49 7.99 23.90 -13.60
N VAL A 50 9.28 23.86 -13.23
CA VAL A 50 10.20 22.80 -13.73
C VAL A 50 9.84 21.39 -13.21
N GLU A 51 9.33 21.28 -11.98
CA GLU A 51 8.98 19.99 -11.37
C GLU A 51 7.54 19.52 -11.65
N VAL A 52 6.74 20.28 -12.43
CA VAL A 52 5.33 19.94 -12.73
C VAL A 52 5.24 18.70 -13.61
N ALA A 53 6.04 18.64 -14.68
CA ALA A 53 6.11 17.49 -15.58
C ALA A 53 6.61 16.24 -14.84
N CYS A 54 7.57 16.42 -13.93
CA CYS A 54 8.18 15.36 -13.14
C CYS A 54 7.15 14.73 -12.17
N ALA A 55 6.45 15.57 -11.40
CA ALA A 55 5.38 15.09 -10.52
C ALA A 55 4.28 14.34 -11.30
N TYR A 56 3.87 14.86 -12.45
CA TYR A 56 2.89 14.19 -13.32
C TYR A 56 3.41 12.85 -13.84
N ASN A 57 4.60 12.81 -14.44
CA ASN A 57 5.16 11.61 -15.05
C ASN A 57 5.37 10.50 -14.01
N ARG A 58 5.80 10.86 -12.79
CA ARG A 58 5.95 9.90 -11.68
C ARG A 58 4.64 9.25 -11.28
N VAL A 59 3.60 10.03 -11.03
CA VAL A 59 2.28 9.49 -10.68
C VAL A 59 1.68 8.72 -11.87
N GLN A 60 1.92 9.17 -13.10
CA GLN A 60 1.47 8.49 -14.31
C GLN A 60 2.08 7.07 -14.37
N GLN A 61 3.39 6.91 -14.12
CA GLN A 61 4.05 5.60 -14.09
C GLN A 61 3.60 4.75 -12.90
N PHE A 62 3.36 5.38 -11.75
CA PHE A 62 2.92 4.68 -10.55
C PHE A 62 1.49 4.14 -10.68
N LEU A 63 0.61 4.91 -11.32
CA LEU A 63 -0.82 4.64 -11.33
C LEU A 63 -1.29 3.91 -12.59
N THR A 64 -0.64 4.11 -13.74
CA THR A 64 -1.21 3.73 -15.05
C THR A 64 -0.30 2.81 -15.85
N ALA A 65 -0.92 1.96 -16.68
CA ALA A 65 -0.24 1.22 -17.72
C ALA A 65 0.04 2.16 -18.91
N THR A 66 1.31 2.38 -19.23
CA THR A 66 1.77 3.06 -20.46
C THR A 66 1.11 4.42 -20.70
N GLY A 67 0.81 5.19 -19.64
CA GLY A 67 0.25 6.54 -19.78
C GLY A 67 -1.25 6.60 -20.10
N ALA A 68 -1.96 5.47 -19.99
CA ALA A 68 -3.39 5.37 -20.23
C ALA A 68 -4.23 6.10 -19.17
N THR A 69 -5.50 6.36 -19.47
CA THR A 69 -6.44 6.96 -18.52
C THR A 69 -6.99 5.88 -17.59
N VAL A 70 -6.95 6.16 -16.29
CA VAL A 70 -7.55 5.35 -15.22
C VAL A 70 -8.80 6.03 -14.67
N SER A 71 -9.65 5.28 -13.99
CA SER A 71 -10.89 5.80 -13.40
C SER A 71 -11.19 5.13 -12.08
N VAL A 72 -11.84 5.87 -11.17
CA VAL A 72 -12.30 5.35 -9.88
C VAL A 72 -13.25 4.17 -10.12
N GLY A 73 -13.12 3.13 -9.31
CA GLY A 73 -13.95 1.93 -9.36
C GLY A 73 -13.50 0.89 -10.39
N SER A 74 -12.41 1.10 -11.11
CA SER A 74 -11.90 0.16 -12.12
C SER A 74 -10.38 0.02 -12.07
N ALA A 75 -9.88 -1.21 -12.09
CA ALA A 75 -8.46 -1.50 -12.25
C ALA A 75 -7.99 -1.46 -13.73
N THR A 76 -8.89 -1.16 -14.65
CA THR A 76 -8.58 -1.07 -16.08
C THR A 76 -7.54 0.01 -16.32
N ASN A 77 -6.55 -0.29 -17.16
CA ASN A 77 -5.44 0.61 -17.50
C ASN A 77 -4.53 1.04 -16.34
N MET A 78 -4.68 0.44 -15.15
CA MET A 78 -3.75 0.70 -14.04
C MET A 78 -2.41 0.00 -14.27
N GLN A 79 -1.36 0.54 -13.65
CA GLN A 79 -0.08 -0.16 -13.54
C GLN A 79 -0.33 -1.55 -12.93
N ALA A 80 0.33 -2.59 -13.42
CA ALA A 80 -0.01 -3.99 -13.13
C ALA A 80 -0.14 -4.33 -11.63
N ASN A 81 0.81 -3.91 -10.80
CA ASN A 81 0.81 -4.22 -9.37
C ASN A 81 -0.21 -3.35 -8.62
N MET A 82 -0.36 -2.08 -9.03
CA MET A 82 -1.45 -1.23 -8.53
C MET A 82 -2.82 -1.81 -8.87
N ALA A 83 -2.99 -2.36 -10.07
CA ALA A 83 -4.22 -3.00 -10.53
C ALA A 83 -4.59 -4.20 -9.65
N ILE A 84 -3.60 -5.02 -9.25
CA ILE A 84 -3.80 -6.15 -8.35
C ILE A 84 -4.30 -5.67 -6.99
N LEU A 85 -3.59 -4.72 -6.36
CA LEU A 85 -4.00 -4.18 -5.05
C LEU A 85 -5.41 -3.56 -5.13
N TYR A 86 -5.66 -2.71 -6.12
CA TYR A 86 -6.94 -2.02 -6.26
C TYR A 86 -8.10 -2.99 -6.52
N THR A 87 -7.87 -4.05 -7.31
CA THR A 87 -8.85 -5.13 -7.52
C THR A 87 -9.18 -5.86 -6.22
N LEU A 88 -8.18 -6.16 -5.39
CA LEU A 88 -8.40 -6.80 -4.09
C LEU A 88 -9.25 -5.90 -3.17
N LEU A 89 -8.95 -4.59 -3.12
CA LEU A 89 -9.72 -3.62 -2.34
C LEU A 89 -11.17 -3.52 -2.82
N LEU A 90 -11.40 -3.47 -4.14
CA LEU A 90 -12.75 -3.48 -4.72
C LEU A 90 -13.53 -4.74 -4.34
N ASN A 91 -12.88 -5.91 -4.42
CA ASN A 91 -13.51 -7.17 -4.08
C ASN A 91 -13.89 -7.26 -2.58
N LEU A 92 -13.02 -6.78 -1.69
CA LEU A 92 -13.28 -6.77 -0.23
C LEU A 92 -14.41 -5.81 0.17
N LEU A 93 -14.60 -4.73 -0.59
CA LEU A 93 -15.61 -3.73 -0.33
C LEU A 93 -16.92 -3.95 -1.09
N SER A 94 -16.95 -4.94 -1.99
CA SER A 94 -18.13 -5.31 -2.76
C SER A 94 -19.32 -5.63 -1.84
N ASP A 95 -20.49 -5.07 -2.18
CA ASP A 95 -21.76 -5.37 -1.53
C ASP A 95 -22.39 -6.70 -2.01
N SER A 96 -21.67 -7.46 -2.84
CA SER A 96 -22.12 -8.77 -3.31
C SER A 96 -22.41 -9.72 -2.13
N TYR A 97 -23.41 -10.59 -2.31
CA TYR A 97 -23.78 -11.56 -1.29
C TYR A 97 -22.62 -12.51 -0.98
N GLY A 98 -22.28 -12.68 0.30
CA GLY A 98 -21.17 -13.53 0.75
C GLY A 98 -19.77 -12.91 0.60
N THR A 99 -19.63 -11.66 0.17
CA THR A 99 -18.33 -10.96 0.07
C THR A 99 -18.07 -9.99 1.21
N LYS A 100 -19.07 -9.68 2.04
CA LYS A 100 -18.89 -8.84 3.22
C LYS A 100 -18.03 -9.58 4.25
N TYR A 101 -16.84 -9.06 4.47
CA TYR A 101 -15.87 -9.50 5.48
C TYR A 101 -16.32 -9.09 6.90
N ILE A 102 -17.61 -9.23 7.20
CA ILE A 102 -18.23 -8.90 8.49
C ILE A 102 -18.80 -10.20 9.05
N ASP A 103 -18.19 -10.68 10.11
CA ASP A 103 -18.69 -11.75 10.97
C ASP A 103 -20.00 -11.26 11.62
N PRO A 104 -21.16 -11.90 11.34
CA PRO A 104 -22.45 -11.51 11.90
C PRO A 104 -22.48 -11.58 13.44
N ASN A 105 -21.55 -12.35 14.02
CA ASN A 105 -21.44 -12.57 15.46
C ASN A 105 -20.22 -11.86 16.05
N GLU A 106 -19.56 -10.96 15.31
CA GLU A 106 -18.53 -10.13 15.91
C GLU A 106 -19.13 -9.30 17.05
N PRO A 107 -18.56 -9.35 18.27
CA PRO A 107 -18.98 -8.48 19.35
C PRO A 107 -18.93 -7.03 18.86
N SER A 108 -20.03 -6.29 18.99
CA SER A 108 -20.16 -4.90 18.56
C SER A 108 -19.26 -3.92 19.32
N GLY A 109 -18.43 -4.40 20.25
CA GLY A 109 -17.42 -3.63 20.94
C GLY A 109 -16.28 -3.27 19.99
N ALA A 110 -16.36 -2.08 19.41
CA ALA A 110 -15.28 -1.48 18.64
C ALA A 110 -14.01 -1.18 19.47
N ASP A 111 -14.05 -1.45 20.79
CA ASP A 111 -13.16 -0.82 21.77
C ASP A 111 -12.22 -1.79 22.51
N ASP A 112 -12.30 -3.11 22.30
CA ASP A 112 -11.46 -4.08 23.03
C ASP A 112 -10.06 -4.29 22.40
N TYR A 113 -9.86 -3.81 21.17
CA TYR A 113 -8.57 -3.92 20.48
C TYR A 113 -7.92 -2.56 20.27
N THR A 114 -6.71 -2.40 20.81
CA THR A 114 -5.91 -1.18 20.62
C THR A 114 -5.33 -1.05 19.22
N GLU A 115 -5.22 -2.16 18.48
CA GLU A 115 -4.67 -2.17 17.12
C GLU A 115 -5.77 -2.22 16.04
N ALA A 116 -5.78 -1.21 15.16
CA ALA A 116 -6.68 -1.15 14.01
C ALA A 116 -6.51 -2.37 13.09
N GLY A 117 -7.61 -2.98 12.66
CA GLY A 117 -7.61 -4.15 11.78
C GLY A 117 -7.86 -5.48 12.47
N ARG A 118 -7.94 -5.51 13.81
CA ARG A 118 -8.32 -6.74 14.54
C ARG A 118 -9.82 -7.02 14.42
N SER A 119 -10.66 -5.99 14.60
CA SER A 119 -12.10 -6.12 14.36
C SER A 119 -12.47 -6.03 12.87
N ASP A 120 -13.60 -6.60 12.47
CA ASP A 120 -14.11 -6.53 11.09
C ASP A 120 -14.47 -5.10 10.73
N VAL A 121 -15.03 -4.34 11.69
CA VAL A 121 -15.35 -2.92 11.54
C VAL A 121 -14.08 -2.10 11.26
N SER A 122 -13.04 -2.24 12.09
CA SER A 122 -11.79 -1.50 11.88
C SER A 122 -11.06 -1.96 10.62
N PHE A 123 -11.02 -3.27 10.32
CA PHE A 123 -10.45 -3.79 9.08
C PHE A 123 -11.16 -3.24 7.84
N ARG A 124 -12.50 -3.18 7.87
CA ARG A 124 -13.30 -2.62 6.79
C ARG A 124 -13.03 -1.12 6.63
N LYS A 125 -12.96 -0.36 7.72
CA LYS A 125 -12.67 1.07 7.70
C LYS A 125 -11.31 1.35 7.07
N GLU A 126 -10.26 0.65 7.50
CA GLU A 126 -8.91 0.78 6.93
C GLU A 126 -8.87 0.33 5.45
N THR A 127 -9.66 -0.68 5.07
CA THR A 127 -9.81 -1.08 3.66
C THR A 127 -10.47 0.03 2.82
N GLN A 128 -11.48 0.70 3.38
CA GLN A 128 -12.14 1.85 2.75
C GLN A 128 -11.18 3.03 2.61
N ASP A 129 -10.39 3.32 3.64
CA ASP A 129 -9.44 4.44 3.64
C ASP A 129 -8.30 4.19 2.64
N MET A 130 -7.76 2.97 2.57
CA MET A 130 -6.79 2.58 1.53
C MET A 130 -7.35 2.72 0.11
N LYS A 131 -8.56 2.20 -0.15
CA LYS A 131 -9.20 2.39 -1.47
C LYS A 131 -9.39 3.88 -1.75
N LYS A 132 -9.88 4.63 -0.77
CA LYS A 132 -10.18 6.04 -0.93
C LYS A 132 -8.93 6.89 -1.17
N ALA A 133 -7.80 6.56 -0.55
CA ALA A 133 -6.53 7.23 -0.84
C ALA A 133 -6.11 7.04 -2.31
N ILE A 134 -6.31 5.84 -2.88
CA ILE A 134 -6.06 5.58 -4.31
C ILE A 134 -7.07 6.34 -5.18
N ASP A 135 -8.36 6.36 -4.81
CA ASP A 135 -9.39 7.11 -5.53
C ASP A 135 -9.07 8.61 -5.56
N ASP A 136 -8.64 9.16 -4.43
CA ASP A 136 -8.23 10.55 -4.29
C ASP A 136 -7.06 10.86 -5.23
N LEU A 137 -6.07 9.97 -5.32
CA LEU A 137 -4.93 10.11 -6.23
C LEU A 137 -5.37 10.04 -7.70
N ILE A 138 -6.30 9.15 -8.06
CA ILE A 138 -6.86 9.06 -9.43
C ILE A 138 -7.53 10.37 -9.82
N VAL A 139 -8.39 10.90 -8.96
CA VAL A 139 -9.12 12.15 -9.19
C VAL A 139 -8.13 13.31 -9.30
N ALA A 140 -7.20 13.44 -8.35
CA ALA A 140 -6.20 14.50 -8.37
C ALA A 140 -5.30 14.43 -9.61
N HIS A 141 -4.91 13.23 -10.06
CA HIS A 141 -4.12 13.04 -11.27
C HIS A 141 -4.86 13.43 -12.54
N GLY A 142 -6.14 13.07 -12.65
CA GLY A 142 -7.00 13.50 -13.75
C GLY A 142 -7.13 15.02 -13.83
N THR A 143 -7.37 15.67 -12.69
CA THR A 143 -7.42 17.14 -12.60
C THR A 143 -6.07 17.76 -12.98
N TYR A 144 -4.96 17.24 -12.44
CA TYR A 144 -3.62 17.74 -12.75
C TYR A 144 -3.31 17.66 -14.25
N LYS A 145 -3.64 16.54 -14.89
CA LYS A 145 -3.51 16.36 -16.34
C LYS A 145 -4.24 17.42 -17.15
N SER A 146 -5.49 17.72 -16.75
CA SER A 146 -6.32 18.73 -17.42
C SER A 146 -5.73 20.13 -17.22
N THR A 147 -5.35 20.47 -16.00
CA THR A 147 -4.76 21.78 -15.67
C THR A 147 -3.46 22.02 -16.43
N ILE A 148 -2.58 21.02 -16.51
CA ILE A 148 -1.35 21.13 -17.30
C ILE A 148 -1.66 21.32 -18.78
N SER A 149 -2.61 20.56 -19.32
CA SER A 149 -2.97 20.64 -20.75
C SER A 149 -3.55 22.01 -21.15
N GLY A 150 -4.21 22.70 -20.22
CA GLY A 150 -4.76 24.04 -20.44
C GLY A 150 -3.82 25.19 -20.08
N HIS A 151 -2.64 24.91 -19.52
CA HIS A 151 -1.70 25.95 -19.10
C HIS A 151 -0.90 26.50 -20.29
N THR A 152 -0.78 27.82 -20.39
CA THR A 152 -0.06 28.51 -21.48
C THR A 152 1.44 28.64 -21.23
N TRP A 153 1.93 28.16 -20.08
CA TRP A 153 3.32 28.28 -19.62
C TRP A 153 3.83 29.72 -19.52
N THR A 154 2.89 30.67 -19.48
CA THR A 154 3.15 32.07 -19.20
C THR A 154 2.72 32.35 -17.76
N GLY A 155 3.67 32.55 -16.84
CA GLY A 155 3.40 32.73 -15.41
C GLY A 155 3.57 31.47 -14.54
N TYR A 156 3.08 31.54 -13.30
CA TYR A 156 3.22 30.49 -12.30
C TYR A 156 2.16 29.38 -12.46
N PHE A 157 2.60 28.12 -12.48
CA PHE A 157 1.72 26.96 -12.38
C PHE A 157 1.40 26.66 -10.90
N TYR A 158 0.17 26.92 -10.47
CA TYR A 158 -0.27 26.61 -9.10
C TYR A 158 -0.57 25.12 -8.94
N ARG A 159 0.16 24.43 -8.06
CA ARG A 159 0.08 22.98 -7.81
C ARG A 159 -1.06 22.58 -6.85
N ASN A 160 -2.11 23.39 -6.78
CA ASN A 160 -3.19 23.26 -5.79
C ASN A 160 -4.31 22.32 -6.28
N THR A 161 -4.16 21.77 -7.48
CA THR A 161 -5.05 20.74 -8.03
C THR A 161 -5.09 19.57 -7.08
N GLY A 162 -6.22 19.31 -6.45
CA GLY A 162 -6.29 18.43 -5.31
C GLY A 162 -7.67 17.83 -5.16
N THR A 163 -7.85 17.05 -4.12
CA THR A 163 -9.16 16.54 -3.71
C THR A 163 -9.17 16.34 -2.20
N ASN A 164 -10.33 16.49 -1.57
CA ASN A 164 -10.51 16.23 -0.14
C ASN A 164 -9.48 16.94 0.76
N GLY A 165 -9.25 18.23 0.49
CA GLY A 165 -8.32 19.07 1.26
C GLY A 165 -6.83 18.76 1.03
N LYS A 166 -6.49 17.79 0.16
CA LYS A 166 -5.11 17.46 -0.22
C LYS A 166 -4.79 18.05 -1.58
N THR A 167 -3.63 18.69 -1.73
CA THR A 167 -3.03 18.98 -3.05
C THR A 167 -2.67 17.69 -3.78
N TYR A 168 -2.35 17.79 -5.08
CA TYR A 168 -1.95 16.65 -5.90
C TYR A 168 -0.80 15.85 -5.27
N LEU A 169 0.20 16.57 -4.79
CA LEU A 169 1.36 15.99 -4.12
C LEU A 169 0.99 15.38 -2.78
N GLN A 170 0.08 16.00 -2.04
CA GLN A 170 -0.42 15.46 -0.77
C GLN A 170 -1.26 14.20 -0.94
N CYS A 171 -1.80 13.94 -2.14
CA CYS A 171 -2.49 12.67 -2.43
C CYS A 171 -1.51 11.50 -2.56
N ILE A 172 -0.26 11.75 -2.97
CA ILE A 172 0.79 10.72 -3.07
C ILE A 172 1.73 10.71 -1.85
N THR A 173 2.19 11.87 -1.41
CA THR A 173 3.21 12.04 -0.36
C THR A 173 2.72 12.92 0.77
N GLY A 174 3.01 12.54 2.02
CA GLY A 174 3.24 13.52 3.09
C GLY A 174 2.03 14.16 3.78
N SER A 175 0.78 13.86 3.42
CA SER A 175 -0.34 14.22 4.30
C SER A 175 -0.74 13.06 5.22
N THR A 176 -0.79 13.34 6.52
CA THR A 176 -1.29 12.42 7.55
C THR A 176 -2.82 12.42 7.67
N ALA A 177 -3.53 13.33 6.98
CA ALA A 177 -4.98 13.32 6.79
C ALA A 177 -5.42 14.38 5.75
N GLY A 178 -6.46 14.07 4.95
CA GLY A 178 -7.26 15.06 4.23
C GLY A 178 -8.39 15.64 5.11
N SER A 179 -9.30 16.41 4.51
CA SER A 179 -10.49 16.94 5.23
C SER A 179 -11.45 15.85 5.73
N ASP A 180 -11.30 14.64 5.23
CA ASP A 180 -12.09 13.45 5.57
C ASP A 180 -11.32 12.43 6.42
N GLY A 181 -10.12 12.79 6.90
CA GLY A 181 -9.28 11.90 7.69
C GLY A 181 -8.46 10.89 6.89
N VAL A 182 -8.65 10.79 5.56
CA VAL A 182 -7.93 9.79 4.74
C VAL A 182 -6.54 10.29 4.36
N LYS A 183 -5.52 9.45 4.58
CA LYS A 183 -4.12 9.81 4.37
C LYS A 183 -3.74 9.85 2.88
N SER A 184 -2.50 10.23 2.61
CA SER A 184 -1.87 10.02 1.30
C SER A 184 -1.70 8.53 0.99
N VAL A 185 -1.62 8.15 -0.29
CA VAL A 185 -1.46 6.72 -0.68
C VAL A 185 -0.29 6.05 0.04
N ASN A 186 0.87 6.70 0.15
CA ASN A 186 2.04 6.09 0.81
C ASN A 186 1.85 5.86 2.31
N ALA A 187 1.24 6.84 2.99
CA ALA A 187 0.95 6.73 4.42
C ALA A 187 -0.13 5.68 4.68
N GLU A 188 -1.13 5.61 3.80
CA GLU A 188 -2.23 4.66 3.89
C GLU A 188 -1.76 3.23 3.60
N ILE A 189 -0.88 3.03 2.60
CA ILE A 189 -0.28 1.72 2.32
C ILE A 189 0.44 1.17 3.56
N THR A 190 1.18 2.01 4.27
CA THR A 190 1.88 1.62 5.51
C THR A 190 0.89 1.23 6.61
N THR A 191 -0.17 2.03 6.78
CA THR A 191 -1.23 1.78 7.77
C THR A 191 -1.94 0.46 7.44
N TYR A 192 -2.40 0.30 6.20
CA TYR A 192 -3.14 -0.86 5.74
C TYR A 192 -2.31 -2.15 5.79
N ARG A 193 -1.00 -2.09 5.51
CA ARG A 193 -0.08 -3.22 5.71
C ARG A 193 -0.11 -3.74 7.13
N ASN A 194 -0.05 -2.85 8.12
CA ASN A 194 -0.10 -3.23 9.52
C ASN A 194 -1.48 -3.79 9.90
N THR A 195 -2.55 -3.14 9.45
CA THR A 195 -3.93 -3.63 9.59
C THR A 195 -4.09 -5.06 9.08
N VAL A 196 -3.56 -5.39 7.89
CA VAL A 196 -3.63 -6.75 7.33
C VAL A 196 -2.83 -7.75 8.18
N LYS A 197 -1.65 -7.37 8.68
CA LYS A 197 -0.86 -8.21 9.60
C LYS A 197 -1.61 -8.48 10.91
N TYR A 198 -2.22 -7.47 11.51
CA TYR A 198 -3.01 -7.62 12.72
C TYR A 198 -4.24 -8.49 12.50
N ARG A 199 -4.88 -8.39 11.33
CA ARG A 199 -6.00 -9.26 10.95
C ARG A 199 -5.58 -10.72 10.81
N ILE A 200 -4.43 -11.00 10.21
CA ILE A 200 -3.87 -12.37 10.14
C ILE A 200 -3.60 -12.91 11.55
N ARG A 201 -3.00 -12.08 12.42
CA ARG A 201 -2.72 -12.45 13.81
C ARG A 201 -4.01 -12.82 14.56
N GLU A 202 -5.01 -11.98 14.42
CA GLU A 202 -6.32 -12.15 15.06
C GLU A 202 -7.00 -13.47 14.64
N ILE A 203 -7.06 -13.75 13.33
CA ILE A 203 -7.62 -15.01 12.82
C ILE A 203 -6.80 -16.22 13.28
N SER A 204 -5.47 -16.11 13.27
CA SER A 204 -4.57 -17.17 13.73
C SER A 204 -4.79 -17.49 15.22
N ASN A 205 -5.00 -16.45 16.04
CA ASN A 205 -5.31 -16.63 17.45
C ASN A 205 -6.66 -17.33 17.65
N ARG A 206 -7.71 -16.95 16.89
CA ARG A 206 -9.01 -17.66 16.92
C ARG A 206 -8.86 -19.14 16.55
N ILE A 207 -8.06 -19.46 15.52
CA ILE A 207 -7.77 -20.85 15.12
C ILE A 207 -7.05 -21.61 16.24
N GLY A 208 -6.04 -21.02 16.87
CA GLY A 208 -5.30 -21.70 17.94
C GLY A 208 -6.17 -21.97 19.17
N TYR A 209 -7.01 -21.00 19.57
CA TYR A 209 -8.04 -21.20 20.60
C TYR A 209 -8.97 -22.36 20.26
N LEU A 210 -9.53 -22.37 19.04
CA LEU A 210 -10.40 -23.46 18.58
C LEU A 210 -9.69 -24.82 18.59
N ASN A 211 -8.38 -24.88 18.35
CA ASN A 211 -7.64 -26.14 18.31
C ASN A 211 -7.03 -26.56 19.66
N GLY A 212 -7.29 -25.84 20.75
CA GLY A 212 -6.70 -26.11 22.06
C GLY A 212 -5.16 -26.06 22.05
N LYS A 213 -4.59 -25.25 21.15
CA LYS A 213 -3.13 -25.05 21.02
C LYS A 213 -2.76 -23.68 21.55
N ASP A 214 -1.58 -23.58 22.16
CA ASP A 214 -1.00 -22.30 22.53
C ASP A 214 -0.77 -21.45 21.27
N THR A 215 -1.50 -20.33 21.19
CA THR A 215 -1.44 -19.35 20.10
C THR A 215 -0.12 -18.57 20.07
N SER A 216 0.76 -18.73 21.07
CA SER A 216 2.09 -18.09 21.13
C SER A 216 3.16 -18.79 20.28
N SER A 217 2.90 -20.00 19.76
CA SER A 217 3.88 -20.80 19.01
C SER A 217 4.04 -20.42 17.52
N GLY A 218 3.95 -19.11 17.24
CA GLY A 218 4.35 -18.47 15.98
C GLY A 218 5.45 -17.41 16.13
N GLY A 219 6.01 -17.25 17.34
CA GLY A 219 7.08 -16.31 17.64
C GLY A 219 6.59 -15.11 18.46
N GLN A 220 6.91 -15.15 19.76
CA GLN A 220 6.75 -14.12 20.80
C GLN A 220 5.31 -13.65 21.08
N ALA A 221 4.93 -13.73 22.37
CA ALA A 221 3.75 -13.05 22.90
C ALA A 221 3.87 -11.54 22.67
N VAL A 222 2.81 -10.88 22.20
CA VAL A 222 2.82 -9.43 21.88
C VAL A 222 2.21 -8.59 23.01
N SER A 223 2.30 -9.06 24.24
CA SER A 223 2.41 -8.12 25.36
C SER A 223 3.15 -8.78 26.53
N SER A 224 4.10 -8.05 27.10
CA SER A 224 4.60 -8.26 28.47
C SER A 224 3.53 -7.96 29.54
N GLU A 225 2.28 -7.73 29.12
CA GLU A 225 1.14 -7.30 29.91
C GLU A 225 -0.11 -8.06 29.44
N GLY A 226 -0.18 -9.35 29.76
CA GLY A 226 -1.42 -10.08 30.06
C GLY A 226 -2.64 -9.97 29.12
N GLY A 227 -2.48 -9.77 27.81
CA GLY A 227 -3.60 -9.62 26.87
C GLY A 227 -3.86 -10.85 25.98
N ASP A 228 -3.00 -11.87 26.06
CA ASP A 228 -3.15 -13.11 25.30
C ASP A 228 -4.05 -14.11 26.04
N VAL A 229 -4.87 -14.84 25.27
CA VAL A 229 -5.84 -15.80 25.80
C VAL A 229 -5.10 -16.89 26.58
N THR A 230 -5.34 -16.98 27.89
CA THR A 230 -4.84 -18.06 28.74
C THR A 230 -5.32 -19.40 28.19
N VAL A 231 -4.39 -20.24 27.74
CA VAL A 231 -4.66 -21.58 27.20
C VAL A 231 -5.18 -22.49 28.31
N GLY A 232 -6.17 -23.34 28.00
CA GLY A 232 -6.40 -24.56 28.77
C GLY A 232 -5.16 -25.47 28.68
N ALA A 233 -4.94 -26.32 29.70
CA ALA A 233 -3.70 -27.06 29.88
C ALA A 233 -3.25 -27.83 28.62
N ALA A 234 -1.97 -27.65 28.24
CA ALA A 234 -1.33 -28.36 27.15
C ALA A 234 -1.44 -29.88 27.34
N GLY A 235 -1.94 -30.58 26.31
CA GLY A 235 -2.18 -32.03 26.38
C GLY A 235 -3.60 -32.44 26.74
N SER A 236 -4.52 -31.49 26.99
CA SER A 236 -5.93 -31.83 27.27
C SER A 236 -6.68 -32.43 26.07
N GLY A 237 -6.12 -32.34 24.86
CA GLY A 237 -6.89 -32.57 23.65
C GLY A 237 -8.13 -31.67 23.62
N PHE A 238 -8.99 -31.85 22.63
CA PHE A 238 -10.27 -31.16 22.63
C PHE A 238 -11.13 -31.72 23.78
N THR A 239 -11.54 -30.91 24.76
CA THR A 239 -12.65 -31.27 25.66
C THR A 239 -13.93 -31.23 24.81
N GLY A 240 -14.16 -32.29 24.04
CA GLY A 240 -15.32 -32.41 23.16
C GLY A 240 -16.60 -32.27 23.97
N TYR A 241 -17.49 -31.37 23.53
CA TYR A 241 -18.88 -31.44 23.95
C TYR A 241 -19.51 -32.67 23.30
N SER A 242 -19.94 -33.63 24.13
CA SER A 242 -20.70 -34.79 23.67
C SER A 242 -22.06 -34.32 23.16
N PHE A 243 -22.26 -34.40 21.84
CA PHE A 243 -23.57 -34.25 21.23
C PHE A 243 -24.09 -35.65 20.89
N ASN A 244 -25.04 -36.12 21.68
CA ASN A 244 -25.88 -37.28 21.39
C ASN A 244 -25.11 -38.57 20.99
N GLY A 245 -24.08 -38.93 21.75
CA GLY A 245 -23.47 -40.27 21.67
C GLY A 245 -22.42 -40.49 20.58
N GLY A 246 -21.88 -39.44 19.94
CA GLY A 246 -20.77 -39.61 18.98
C GLY A 246 -19.85 -38.40 18.83
N ASN A 247 -18.54 -38.64 18.85
CA ASN A 247 -17.49 -37.60 18.75
C ASN A 247 -17.22 -37.09 17.30
N GLY A 248 -18.01 -37.53 16.30
CA GLY A 248 -17.69 -37.34 14.88
C GLY A 248 -18.17 -36.04 14.22
N TYR A 249 -19.36 -35.54 14.57
CA TYR A 249 -19.96 -34.38 13.92
C TYR A 249 -19.25 -33.06 14.26
N ALA A 250 -18.84 -32.89 15.52
CA ALA A 250 -18.12 -31.69 15.97
C ALA A 250 -16.75 -31.54 15.26
N ASN A 251 -15.99 -32.63 15.12
CA ASN A 251 -14.71 -32.64 14.41
C ASN A 251 -14.82 -32.20 12.92
N THR A 252 -15.95 -32.51 12.26
CA THR A 252 -16.19 -32.11 10.87
C THR A 252 -16.47 -30.60 10.74
N ILE A 253 -17.21 -30.02 11.69
CA ILE A 253 -17.52 -28.59 11.72
C ILE A 253 -16.24 -27.77 11.97
N TYR A 254 -15.41 -28.18 12.94
CA TYR A 254 -14.16 -27.46 13.26
C TYR A 254 -13.11 -27.58 12.16
N SER A 255 -12.99 -28.73 11.49
CA SER A 255 -12.10 -28.88 10.34
C SER A 255 -12.52 -27.99 9.17
N HIS A 256 -13.82 -27.80 8.94
CA HIS A 256 -14.32 -26.86 7.95
C HIS A 256 -14.04 -25.40 8.34
N ALA A 257 -14.23 -25.03 9.62
CA ALA A 257 -13.89 -23.70 10.11
C ALA A 257 -12.39 -23.38 9.93
N ASN A 258 -11.51 -24.34 10.27
CA ASN A 258 -10.06 -24.22 10.05
C ASN A 258 -9.72 -24.05 8.56
N PHE A 259 -10.39 -24.79 7.67
CA PHE A 259 -10.20 -24.67 6.22
C PHE A 259 -10.60 -23.30 5.68
N LEU A 260 -11.74 -22.77 6.11
CA LEU A 260 -12.21 -21.44 5.71
C LEU A 260 -11.31 -20.33 6.27
N ALA A 261 -10.86 -20.46 7.52
CA ALA A 261 -9.93 -19.52 8.13
C ALA A 261 -8.57 -19.53 7.41
N GLY A 262 -8.08 -20.71 7.00
CA GLY A 262 -6.88 -20.84 6.16
C GLY A 262 -7.03 -20.18 4.79
N LYS A 263 -8.21 -20.27 4.15
CA LYS A 263 -8.50 -19.52 2.91
C LYS A 263 -8.48 -18.00 3.15
N LYS A 264 -9.02 -17.55 4.30
CA LYS A 264 -9.04 -16.14 4.71
C LYS A 264 -7.61 -15.61 4.87
N ILE A 265 -6.74 -16.36 5.56
CA ILE A 265 -5.32 -16.01 5.73
C ILE A 265 -4.62 -15.91 4.38
N LYS A 266 -4.82 -16.89 3.48
CA LYS A 266 -4.23 -16.84 2.13
C LYS A 266 -4.67 -15.63 1.31
N LEU A 267 -5.90 -15.14 1.48
CA LEU A 267 -6.33 -13.90 0.83
C LEU A 267 -5.57 -12.69 1.41
N LEU A 268 -5.41 -12.63 2.72
CA LEU A 268 -4.68 -11.55 3.39
C LEU A 268 -3.18 -11.56 3.02
N GLU A 269 -2.57 -12.73 2.89
CA GLU A 269 -1.19 -12.87 2.38
C GLU A 269 -1.06 -12.30 0.95
N LYS A 270 -2.02 -12.58 0.06
CA LYS A 270 -2.04 -11.99 -1.29
C LYS A 270 -2.10 -10.46 -1.26
N ILE A 271 -2.85 -9.88 -0.31
CA ILE A 271 -2.89 -8.44 -0.12
C ILE A 271 -1.52 -7.92 0.33
N LEU A 272 -0.86 -8.59 1.28
CA LEU A 272 0.49 -8.20 1.71
C LEU A 272 1.51 -8.26 0.57
N THR A 273 1.46 -9.29 -0.28
CA THR A 273 2.28 -9.37 -1.49
C THR A 273 1.99 -8.20 -2.44
N ALA A 274 0.71 -7.95 -2.74
CA ALA A 274 0.32 -6.84 -3.62
C ALA A 274 0.78 -5.47 -3.09
N ILE A 275 0.71 -5.26 -1.76
CA ILE A 275 1.24 -4.05 -1.11
C ILE A 275 2.76 -3.94 -1.31
N ALA A 276 3.51 -5.02 -1.06
CA ALA A 276 4.97 -5.02 -1.20
C ALA A 276 5.40 -4.77 -2.66
N ASP A 277 4.65 -5.32 -3.61
CA ASP A 277 4.84 -5.12 -5.04
C ASP A 277 4.60 -3.67 -5.47
N VAL A 278 3.58 -3.01 -4.91
CA VAL A 278 3.31 -1.57 -5.12
C VAL A 278 4.40 -0.69 -4.52
N ASP A 279 4.84 -0.97 -3.29
CA ASP A 279 5.98 -0.29 -2.66
C ASP A 279 7.24 -0.41 -3.51
N THR A 280 7.54 -1.62 -3.98
CA THR A 280 8.72 -1.89 -4.81
C THR A 280 8.72 -1.04 -6.08
N ILE A 281 7.56 -0.90 -6.75
CA ILE A 281 7.45 -0.03 -7.92
C ILE A 281 7.57 1.43 -7.54
N TYR A 282 6.92 1.85 -6.46
CA TYR A 282 7.07 3.22 -5.99
C TYR A 282 8.55 3.53 -5.74
N ASP A 283 9.27 2.66 -5.05
CA ASP A 283 10.71 2.78 -4.79
C ASP A 283 11.52 2.77 -6.08
N GLN A 284 11.22 1.88 -7.03
CA GLN A 284 11.90 1.84 -8.33
C GLN A 284 11.70 3.13 -9.14
N ILE A 285 10.48 3.65 -9.24
CA ILE A 285 10.19 4.93 -9.90
C ILE A 285 10.91 6.07 -9.17
N THR A 286 11.02 5.94 -7.85
CA THR A 286 11.70 6.87 -6.95
C THR A 286 13.23 6.70 -6.96
N SER A 287 13.79 5.59 -7.43
CA SER A 287 15.24 5.35 -7.45
C SER A 287 15.83 5.53 -8.85
N LYS A 288 15.12 5.09 -9.90
CA LYS A 288 15.49 5.19 -11.31
C LYS A 288 15.02 6.50 -11.96
N ARG A 289 15.06 7.58 -11.18
CA ARG A 289 14.44 8.87 -11.52
C ARG A 289 14.96 9.46 -12.83
N SER A 290 16.24 9.26 -13.18
CA SER A 290 16.80 9.72 -14.46
C SER A 290 16.09 9.09 -15.67
N GLU A 291 15.78 7.79 -15.62
CA GLU A 291 15.12 7.08 -16.74
C GLU A 291 13.68 7.54 -16.95
N TYR A 292 12.93 7.85 -15.89
CA TYR A 292 11.53 8.25 -15.98
C TYR A 292 11.31 9.77 -16.13
N TYR A 293 12.37 10.56 -15.98
CA TYR A 293 12.39 12.01 -16.19
C TYR A 293 13.09 12.42 -17.49
N GLU A 294 13.97 11.58 -18.05
CA GLU A 294 14.65 11.82 -19.32
C GLU A 294 13.93 11.16 -20.52
N TYR A 295 13.00 10.23 -20.30
CA TYR A 295 12.23 9.62 -21.40
C TYR A 295 11.11 10.53 -21.91
N ASN A 296 11.51 11.43 -22.80
CA ASN A 296 10.89 11.70 -24.10
C ASN A 296 11.73 12.78 -24.81
N GLN A 297 12.84 12.35 -25.42
CA GLN A 297 13.37 13.03 -26.61
C GLN A 297 12.68 12.43 -27.83
#